data_AF-A0A183DK95-F1
#
_entry.id   AF-A0A183DK95-F1
#
_cell.length_a   1.000
_cell.length_b   1.000
_cell.length_c   1.000
_cell.angle_alpha   90.00
_cell.angle_beta   90.00
_cell.angle_gamma   90.00
#
_symmetry.space_group_name_H-M   'P 1'
#
loop_
_entity.id
_entity.type
_entity.pdbx_description
1 polymer ?
#
loop_
_entity_poly.entity_id
_entity_poly.type
_entity_poly.pdbx_seq_one_letter_code
_entity_poly.pdbx_strand_id
1 'polypeptide(L)'
;MWVTWLTYNNTFLSLVEYGIGDFRWTAQGNSTLFTDGGKLKRKRYIHRVLLTDLKPGTEYQYHVGSEYGWSSIYRLRALQERKDGGYIYGVYGDLGSVNARSLGKIQQQAQRAEIDVVLHAGQY
;
A
#
# COMPACT_ATOMS: atom_id res chain seq x y z
N MET A 1 -0.60 8.01 5.89
CA MET A 1 -0.75 6.71 5.17
C MET A 1 0.62 6.24 4.74
N TRP A 2 1.03 5.03 5.14
CA TRP A 2 2.28 4.44 4.66
C TRP A 2 2.05 3.76 3.31
N VAL A 3 2.90 4.09 2.33
CA VAL A 3 2.97 3.40 1.05
C VAL A 3 4.29 2.64 1.02
N THR A 4 4.22 1.35 0.72
CA THR A 4 5.38 0.44 0.73
C THR A 4 5.38 -0.39 -0.54
N TRP A 5 6.56 -0.51 -1.17
CA TRP A 5 6.76 -1.36 -2.34
C TRP A 5 8.19 -1.90 -2.36
N LEU A 6 8.45 -2.82 -3.29
CA LEU A 6 9.78 -3.43 -3.47
C LEU A 6 10.30 -3.18 -4.88
N THR A 7 11.62 -3.07 -5.01
CA THR A 7 12.31 -3.08 -6.31
C THR A 7 13.46 -4.08 -6.28
N TYR A 8 13.84 -4.57 -7.47
CA TYR A 8 14.92 -5.55 -7.63
C TYR A 8 16.30 -4.90 -7.63
N ASN A 9 16.38 -3.62 -8.01
CA ASN A 9 17.60 -2.82 -8.11
C ASN A 9 17.42 -1.53 -7.32
N ASN A 10 18.52 -0.88 -6.94
CA ASN A 10 18.45 0.43 -6.28
C ASN A 10 17.91 1.48 -7.26
N THR A 11 16.82 2.14 -6.90
CA THR A 11 16.22 3.23 -7.68
C THR A 11 16.61 4.62 -7.18
N PHE A 12 17.53 4.68 -6.21
CA PHE A 12 18.11 5.84 -5.51
C PHE A 12 17.11 6.68 -4.71
N LEU A 13 15.97 7.03 -5.32
CA LEU A 13 14.87 7.74 -4.70
C LEU A 13 13.68 6.81 -4.47
N SER A 14 12.88 7.20 -3.47
CA SER A 14 11.63 6.55 -3.10
C SER A 14 10.54 7.62 -3.12
N LEU A 15 9.90 7.81 -4.28
CA LEU A 15 8.92 8.86 -4.50
C LEU A 15 7.52 8.27 -4.62
N VAL A 16 6.55 9.00 -4.08
CA VAL A 16 5.13 8.81 -4.33
C VAL A 16 4.60 10.11 -4.86
N GLU A 17 4.08 10.11 -6.08
CA GLU A 17 3.27 11.23 -6.58
C GLU A 17 1.80 10.86 -6.44
N TYR A 18 1.02 11.80 -5.94
CA TYR A 18 -0.37 11.54 -5.56
C TYR A 18 -1.24 12.80 -5.66
N GLY A 19 -2.55 12.60 -5.75
CA GLY A 19 -3.51 13.69 -5.69
C GLY A 19 -4.94 13.27 -6.03
N ILE A 20 -5.78 14.27 -6.32
CA ILE A 20 -7.21 14.10 -6.57
C ILE A 20 -7.45 14.51 -8.02
N GLY A 21 -7.81 13.56 -8.89
CA GLY A 21 -7.96 13.79 -10.33
C GLY A 21 -6.64 13.98 -11.10
N ASP A 22 -5.57 14.44 -10.44
CA ASP A 22 -4.21 14.56 -10.98
C ASP A 22 -3.14 14.34 -9.89
N PHE A 23 -1.86 14.27 -10.26
CA PHE A 23 -0.71 14.14 -9.36
C PHE A 23 -0.17 15.51 -8.95
N ARG A 24 -0.78 16.09 -7.92
CA ARG A 24 -0.45 17.44 -7.45
C ARG A 24 0.70 17.48 -6.44
N TRP A 25 0.90 16.40 -5.70
CA TRP A 25 1.85 16.34 -4.59
C TRP A 25 2.84 15.22 -4.76
N THR A 26 4.05 15.44 -4.27
CA THR A 26 5.12 14.44 -4.22
C THR A 26 5.58 14.28 -2.79
N ALA A 27 5.66 13.04 -2.33
CA ALA A 27 6.27 12.68 -1.06
C ALA A 27 7.51 11.82 -1.31
N GLN A 28 8.56 12.09 -0.55
CA GLN A 28 9.79 11.30 -0.57
C GLN A 28 9.93 10.55 0.75
N GLY A 29 10.38 9.30 0.65
CA GLY A 29 10.79 8.52 1.82
C GLY A 29 12.14 7.87 1.61
N ASN A 30 12.32 6.68 2.18
CA ASN A 30 13.58 5.96 2.16
C ASN A 30 13.43 4.54 1.63
N SER A 31 14.57 3.91 1.35
CA SER A 31 14.64 2.50 1.03
C SER A 31 15.62 1.78 1.95
N THR A 32 15.33 0.52 2.25
CA THR A 32 16.20 -0.37 3.03
C THR A 32 16.52 -1.60 2.21
N LEU A 33 17.81 -1.96 2.11
CA LEU A 33 18.24 -3.20 1.47
C LEU A 33 17.89 -4.39 2.36
N PHE A 34 17.11 -5.32 1.81
CA PHE A 34 16.83 -6.63 2.38
C PHE A 34 17.59 -7.70 1.60
N THR A 35 18.23 -8.63 2.33
CA THR A 35 18.88 -9.80 1.74
C THR A 35 18.22 -11.05 2.33
N ASP A 36 17.69 -11.92 1.46
CA ASP A 36 17.00 -13.12 1.93
C ASP A 36 17.96 -14.14 2.57
N GLY A 37 17.38 -15.05 3.37
CA GLY A 37 18.12 -16.13 4.01
C GLY A 37 18.56 -17.25 3.07
N GLY A 38 18.04 -17.27 1.83
CA GLY A 38 18.23 -18.36 0.87
C GLY A 38 19.66 -18.50 0.36
N LYS A 39 19.95 -19.63 -0.31
CA LYS A 39 21.29 -19.91 -0.87
C LYS A 39 21.76 -18.82 -1.85
N LEU A 40 20.83 -18.22 -2.59
CA LEU A 40 21.12 -17.18 -3.59
C LEU A 40 21.26 -15.77 -2.99
N LYS A 41 20.99 -15.58 -1.68
CA LYS A 41 21.08 -14.29 -0.98
C LYS A 41 20.46 -13.14 -1.79
N ARG A 42 19.20 -13.33 -2.22
CA ARG A 42 18.54 -12.38 -3.12
C ARG A 42 18.40 -11.04 -2.41
N LYS A 43 18.84 -9.99 -3.10
CA LYS A 43 18.75 -8.60 -2.65
C LYS A 43 17.45 -7.96 -3.16
N ARG A 44 16.77 -7.21 -2.29
CA ARG A 44 15.57 -6.42 -2.60
C ARG A 44 15.65 -5.08 -1.88
N TYR A 45 15.16 -4.02 -2.51
CA TYR A 45 15.06 -2.71 -1.89
C TYR A 45 13.61 -2.49 -1.46
N ILE A 46 13.38 -2.29 -0.17
CA ILE A 46 12.06 -2.05 0.40
C ILE A 46 11.90 -0.55 0.62
N HIS A 47 10.98 0.06 -0.09
CA HIS A 47 10.72 1.50 -0.04
C HIS A 47 9.58 1.80 0.92
N ARG A 48 9.70 2.87 1.70
CA ARG A 48 8.65 3.33 2.63
C ARG A 48 8.52 4.83 2.53
N VAL A 49 7.30 5.29 2.23
CA VAL A 49 6.96 6.71 2.14
C VAL A 49 5.71 6.97 2.97
N LEU A 50 5.74 8.03 3.76
CA LEU A 50 4.60 8.47 4.55
C LEU A 50 3.90 9.63 3.84
N LEU A 51 2.63 9.46 3.53
CA LEU A 51 1.74 10.53 3.09
C LEU A 51 1.07 11.15 4.32
N THR A 52 1.27 12.44 4.54
CA THR A 52 0.65 13.22 5.62
C THR A 52 -0.47 14.09 5.10
N ASP A 53 -1.26 14.68 6.00
CA ASP A 53 -2.24 15.74 5.69
C ASP A 53 -3.29 15.35 4.63
N LEU A 54 -3.58 14.05 4.53
CA LEU A 54 -4.64 13.53 3.67
C LEU A 54 -5.99 13.93 4.26
N LYS A 55 -6.87 14.47 3.41
CA LYS A 55 -8.24 14.80 3.79
C LYS A 55 -9.02 13.50 4.02
N PRO A 56 -9.59 13.28 5.23
CA PRO A 56 -10.43 12.12 5.51
C PRO A 56 -11.53 11.92 4.45
N GLY A 57 -11.79 10.66 4.11
CA GLY A 57 -12.89 10.24 3.23
C GLY A 57 -12.64 10.52 1.76
N THR A 58 -11.52 11.14 1.44
CA THR A 58 -11.15 11.56 0.08
C THR A 58 -10.38 10.45 -0.61
N GLU A 59 -10.72 10.21 -1.88
CA GLU A 59 -10.01 9.27 -2.74
C GLU A 59 -8.83 9.99 -3.41
N TYR A 60 -7.65 9.40 -3.27
CA TYR A 60 -6.42 9.84 -3.89
C TYR A 60 -5.97 8.79 -4.90
N GLN A 61 -5.54 9.24 -6.07
CA GLN A 61 -4.74 8.43 -6.97
C GLN A 61 -3.26 8.63 -6.67
N TYR A 62 -2.46 7.58 -6.81
CA TYR A 62 -1.02 7.65 -6.60
C TYR A 62 -0.29 6.64 -7.48
N HIS A 63 0.99 6.91 -7.73
CA HIS A 63 1.95 5.94 -8.25
C HIS A 63 3.27 6.08 -7.51
N VAL A 64 4.09 5.04 -7.57
CA VAL A 64 5.34 4.96 -6.82
C VAL A 64 6.51 4.70 -7.75
N GLY A 65 7.68 5.24 -7.44
CA GLY A 65 8.84 5.06 -8.29
C GLY A 65 9.94 6.09 -8.11
N SER A 66 10.66 6.29 -9.21
CA SER A 66 11.66 7.36 -9.39
C SER A 66 11.89 7.60 -10.88
N GLU A 67 12.90 8.40 -11.22
CA GLU A 67 13.34 8.61 -12.61
C GLU A 67 13.66 7.30 -13.37
N TYR A 68 13.96 6.21 -12.66
CA TYR A 68 14.27 4.91 -13.24
C TYR A 68 13.04 4.05 -13.55
N GLY A 69 11.83 4.51 -13.20
CA GLY A 69 10.58 3.83 -13.52
C GLY A 69 9.48 4.08 -12.51
N TRP A 70 8.24 4.00 -13.01
CA TRP A 70 7.02 4.25 -12.25
C TRP A 70 6.10 3.04 -12.29
N SER A 71 5.33 2.85 -11.21
CA SER A 71 4.29 1.84 -11.15
C SER A 71 3.07 2.21 -12.01
N SER A 72 2.13 1.28 -12.16
CA SER A 72 0.75 1.65 -12.52
C SER A 72 0.15 2.63 -11.51
N ILE A 73 -0.94 3.27 -11.90
CA ILE A 73 -1.71 4.16 -11.03
C ILE A 73 -2.62 3.31 -10.12
N TYR A 74 -2.52 3.57 -8.82
CA TYR A 74 -3.35 2.97 -7.78
C TYR A 74 -4.23 4.02 -7.11
N ARG A 75 -5.18 3.57 -6.30
CA ARG A 75 -6.07 4.45 -5.53
C ARG A 75 -6.08 4.05 -4.08
N LEU A 76 -6.20 5.05 -3.21
CA LEU A 76 -6.45 4.89 -1.79
C LEU A 76 -7.54 5.85 -1.36
N ARG A 77 -8.39 5.44 -0.42
CA ARG A 77 -9.30 6.34 0.28
C ARG A 77 -8.71 6.64 1.64
N ALA A 78 -8.52 7.92 1.95
CA ALA A 78 -8.07 8.34 3.26
C ALA A 78 -9.12 7.95 4.31
N LEU A 79 -8.67 7.38 5.42
CA LEU A 79 -9.54 6.83 6.45
C LEU A 79 -10.48 7.92 7.02
N GLN A 80 -11.75 7.58 7.17
CA GLN A 80 -12.82 8.46 7.63
C GLN A 80 -13.71 7.70 8.58
N GLU A 81 -13.97 8.27 9.74
CA GLU A 81 -14.94 7.69 10.67
C GLU A 81 -16.34 7.65 10.03
N ARG A 82 -17.05 6.54 10.21
CA ARG A 82 -18.40 6.37 9.67
C ARG A 82 -19.40 7.27 10.40
N LYS A 83 -20.54 7.53 9.75
CA LYS A 83 -21.59 8.43 10.28
C LYS A 83 -22.18 7.96 11.60
N ASP A 84 -22.23 6.65 11.79
CA ASP A 84 -22.70 5.93 12.98
C ASP A 84 -21.58 5.72 14.02
N GLY A 85 -20.38 6.23 13.77
CA GLY A 85 -19.21 6.13 14.63
C GLY A 85 -18.30 4.93 14.28
N GLY A 86 -17.00 5.08 14.54
CA GLY A 86 -16.01 4.03 14.33
C GLY A 86 -15.73 3.66 12.86
N TYR A 87 -15.28 2.43 12.67
CA TYR A 87 -14.81 1.87 11.39
C TYR A 87 -15.22 0.40 11.28
N ILE A 88 -15.38 -0.09 10.04
CA ILE A 88 -15.55 -1.51 9.76
C ILE A 88 -14.20 -2.12 9.43
N TYR A 89 -13.79 -3.10 10.24
CA TYR A 89 -12.56 -3.85 10.07
C TYR A 89 -12.85 -5.22 9.46
N GLY A 90 -12.19 -5.53 8.34
CA GLY A 90 -12.11 -6.89 7.84
C GLY A 90 -10.94 -7.61 8.52
N VAL A 91 -11.23 -8.56 9.41
CA VAL A 91 -10.19 -9.31 10.15
C VAL A 91 -10.00 -10.69 9.52
N TYR A 92 -8.76 -11.01 9.17
CA TYR A 92 -8.40 -12.26 8.49
C TYR A 92 -7.08 -12.81 9.02
N GLY A 93 -6.95 -14.14 9.09
CA GLY A 93 -5.69 -14.84 9.36
C GLY A 93 -5.48 -15.93 8.32
N ASP A 94 -4.27 -16.47 8.25
CA ASP A 94 -3.91 -17.63 7.43
C ASP A 94 -4.31 -17.48 5.95
N LEU A 95 -4.09 -16.28 5.38
CA LEU A 95 -4.51 -16.00 4.01
C LEU A 95 -3.87 -16.99 3.02
N GLY A 96 -2.58 -17.31 3.22
CA GLY A 96 -1.78 -18.21 2.39
C GLY A 96 -1.64 -17.74 0.93
N SER A 97 -0.65 -18.22 0.19
CA SER A 97 -0.52 -17.88 -1.25
C SER A 97 -1.17 -18.92 -2.18
N VAL A 98 -1.30 -20.17 -1.72
CA VAL A 98 -1.75 -21.31 -2.55
C VAL A 98 -3.27 -21.53 -2.48
N ASN A 99 -3.93 -21.09 -1.39
CA ASN A 99 -5.38 -21.29 -1.13
C ASN A 99 -6.06 -20.01 -0.60
N ALA A 100 -5.73 -18.86 -1.18
CA ALA A 100 -6.23 -17.54 -0.77
C ALA A 100 -7.72 -17.31 -1.12
N ARG A 101 -8.62 -18.17 -0.63
CA ARG A 101 -10.07 -18.11 -0.92
C ARG A 101 -10.69 -16.79 -0.49
N SER A 102 -10.17 -16.19 0.57
CA SER A 102 -10.67 -14.94 1.13
C SER A 102 -10.18 -13.70 0.37
N LEU A 103 -9.06 -13.77 -0.36
CA LEU A 103 -8.42 -12.59 -0.96
C LEU A 103 -9.34 -11.86 -1.93
N GLY A 104 -9.99 -12.59 -2.85
CA GLY A 104 -10.90 -11.97 -3.82
C GLY A 104 -12.10 -11.28 -3.14
N LYS A 105 -12.62 -11.88 -2.06
CA LYS A 105 -13.69 -11.27 -1.27
C LYS A 105 -13.21 -10.01 -0.55
N ILE A 106 -12.04 -10.05 0.09
CA ILE A 106 -11.43 -8.89 0.76
C ILE A 106 -11.24 -7.73 -0.21
N GLN A 107 -10.68 -8.02 -1.38
CA GLN A 107 -10.47 -7.02 -2.42
C GLN A 107 -11.81 -6.41 -2.87
N GLN A 108 -12.82 -7.24 -3.13
CA GLN A 108 -14.14 -6.77 -3.51
C GLN A 108 -14.78 -5.88 -2.44
N GLN A 109 -14.72 -6.30 -1.16
CA GLN A 109 -15.28 -5.53 -0.04
C GLN A 109 -14.57 -4.19 0.15
N ALA A 110 -13.24 -4.17 0.05
CA ALA A 110 -12.46 -2.94 0.13
C ALA A 110 -12.79 -2.00 -1.04
N GLN A 111 -12.88 -2.52 -2.27
CA GLN A 111 -13.24 -1.74 -3.45
C GLN A 111 -14.67 -1.19 -3.41
N ARG A 112 -15.59 -1.89 -2.74
CA ARG A 112 -16.99 -1.45 -2.53
C ARG A 112 -17.18 -0.58 -1.29
N ALA A 113 -16.11 -0.27 -0.56
CA ALA A 113 -16.16 0.43 0.73
C ALA A 113 -17.06 -0.25 1.79
N GLU A 114 -17.19 -1.58 1.71
CA GLU A 114 -17.87 -2.39 2.73
C GLU A 114 -17.00 -2.56 3.98
N ILE A 115 -15.67 -2.52 3.83
CA ILE A 115 -14.69 -2.49 4.91
C ILE A 115 -13.76 -1.29 4.72
N ASP A 116 -13.32 -0.69 5.83
CA ASP A 116 -12.47 0.50 5.83
C ASP A 116 -10.99 0.15 6.04
N VAL A 117 -10.74 -0.90 6.83
CA VAL A 117 -9.39 -1.37 7.19
C VAL A 117 -9.36 -2.88 7.16
N VAL A 118 -8.26 -3.45 6.65
CA VAL A 118 -7.98 -4.89 6.74
C VAL A 118 -6.98 -5.12 7.86
N LEU A 119 -7.34 -5.96 8.83
CA LEU A 119 -6.45 -6.42 9.89
C LEU A 119 -6.04 -7.86 9.60
N HIS A 120 -4.75 -8.06 9.31
CA HIS A 120 -4.19 -9.39 9.09
C HIS A 120 -3.62 -9.93 10.41
N ALA A 121 -4.29 -10.93 11.00
CA ALA A 121 -4.02 -11.45 12.34
C ALA A 121 -2.85 -12.46 12.42
N GLY A 122 -2.16 -12.73 11.31
CA GLY A 122 -0.90 -13.50 11.31
C GLY A 122 -0.84 -14.61 10.26
N GLN A 123 0.32 -15.27 10.20
CA GLN A 123 0.81 -16.20 9.17
C GLN A 123 0.96 -15.58 7.77
N TYR A 124 2.21 -15.27 7.42
CA TYR A 124 2.64 -14.59 6.19
C TYR A 124 3.40 -15.55 5.26
#